data_AF-A0A520R8D6-F1
#
_entry.id   AF-A0A520R8D6-F1
#
_cell.length_a   1.000
_cell.length_b   1.000
_cell.length_c   1.000
_cell.angle_alpha   90.00
_cell.angle_beta   90.00
_cell.angle_gamma   90.00
#
_symmetry.space_group_name_H-M   'P 1'
#
loop_
_entity.id
_entity.type
_entity.pdbx_description
1 polymer ?
#
loop_
_entity_poly.entity_id
_entity_poly.type
_entity_poly.pdbx_seq_one_letter_code
_entity_poly.pdbx_strand_id
1 'polypeptide(L)'
;MAQQRPGMLTAVAIIAIVIGVLGSCVSSFTFASTLAQGPLNEFNRANLESMQGANPEMLQRQLETQDRLQEIAESWQPFTLTHQVLNLFASLALGIAGILLLRWKPMALGLFVGAAAASIFVDVIGTVLGIVVQLQMKPIMREMMAGAAEAAPGMGDTMGAVGEASASVGMCMGALFLVVKVAYYVWGIVVVRKDAIRSLFAAQSPAQSAGQ
;
A
#
# COMPACT_ATOMS: atom_id res chain seq x y z
N MET A 1 -10.83 -29.54 30.07
CA MET A 1 -9.42 -29.19 29.78
C MET A 1 -9.42 -28.05 28.78
N ALA A 2 -8.72 -26.94 29.05
CA ALA A 2 -8.63 -25.85 28.09
C ALA A 2 -7.88 -26.34 26.84
N GLN A 3 -8.58 -26.40 25.71
CA GLN A 3 -7.98 -26.84 24.45
C GLN A 3 -6.93 -25.82 24.01
N GLN A 4 -5.66 -26.23 23.99
CA GLN A 4 -4.55 -25.33 23.70
C GLN A 4 -4.62 -24.86 22.24
N ARG A 5 -4.60 -23.54 22.02
CA ARG A 5 -4.69 -22.97 20.67
C ARG A 5 -3.43 -23.32 19.85
N PRO A 6 -3.56 -23.82 18.61
CA PRO A 6 -2.41 -24.07 17.75
C PRO A 6 -1.60 -22.79 17.51
N GLY A 7 -0.29 -22.82 17.76
CA GLY A 7 0.57 -21.65 17.62
C GLY A 7 0.55 -21.03 16.21
N MET A 8 0.43 -21.86 15.17
CA MET A 8 0.31 -21.40 13.78
C MET A 8 -0.95 -20.55 13.54
N LEU A 9 -2.08 -20.92 14.15
CA LEU A 9 -3.33 -20.17 14.01
C LEU A 9 -3.22 -18.80 14.69
N THR A 10 -2.59 -18.75 15.87
CA THR A 10 -2.31 -17.50 16.56
C THR A 10 -1.41 -16.59 15.73
N ALA A 11 -0.35 -17.14 15.13
CA ALA A 11 0.55 -16.38 14.27
C ALA A 11 -0.18 -15.79 13.05
N VAL A 12 -0.97 -16.59 12.32
CA VAL A 12 -1.81 -16.12 11.21
C VAL A 12 -2.71 -14.98 11.68
N ALA A 13 -3.40 -15.15 12.81
CA ALA A 13 -4.35 -14.15 13.27
C ALA A 13 -3.68 -12.83 13.69
N ILE A 14 -2.52 -12.87 14.38
CA ILE A 14 -1.77 -11.68 14.76
C ILE A 14 -1.25 -10.94 13.53
N ILE A 15 -0.64 -11.66 12.59
CA ILE A 15 -0.10 -11.06 11.36
C ILE A 15 -1.25 -10.43 10.55
N ALA A 16 -2.41 -11.06 10.48
CA ALA A 16 -3.60 -10.51 9.81
C ALA A 16 -4.03 -9.17 10.41
N ILE A 17 -4.02 -9.07 11.75
CA ILE A 17 -4.36 -7.83 12.46
C ILE A 17 -3.34 -6.75 12.16
N VAL A 18 -2.03 -7.06 12.24
CA VAL A 18 -0.97 -6.08 11.98
C VAL A 18 -1.03 -5.57 10.55
N ILE A 19 -1.15 -6.47 9.56
CA ILE A 19 -1.28 -6.10 8.15
C ILE A 19 -2.57 -5.31 7.92
N GLY A 20 -3.68 -5.72 8.52
CA GLY A 20 -4.97 -5.03 8.39
C GLY A 20 -4.94 -3.60 8.95
N VAL A 21 -4.33 -3.40 10.12
CA VAL A 21 -4.18 -2.05 10.71
C VAL A 21 -3.26 -1.19 9.87
N LEU A 22 -2.06 -1.68 9.53
CA LEU A 22 -1.10 -0.93 8.71
C LEU A 22 -1.68 -0.59 7.33
N GLY A 23 -2.33 -1.56 6.67
CA GLY A 23 -2.99 -1.34 5.38
C GLY A 23 -4.10 -0.30 5.46
N SER A 24 -4.87 -0.29 6.54
CA SER A 24 -5.91 0.72 6.77
C SER A 24 -5.31 2.11 6.99
N CYS A 25 -4.25 2.24 7.80
CA CYS A 25 -3.55 3.50 8.03
C CYS A 25 -2.98 4.07 6.72
N VAL A 26 -2.28 3.24 5.94
CA VAL A 26 -1.70 3.65 4.66
C VAL A 26 -2.78 4.06 3.66
N SER A 27 -3.88 3.32 3.58
CA SER A 27 -4.99 3.63 2.66
C SER A 27 -5.65 4.95 3.02
N SER A 28 -5.93 5.17 4.30
CA SER A 28 -6.53 6.42 4.78
C SER A 28 -5.62 7.63 4.55
N PHE A 29 -4.31 7.49 4.83
CA PHE A 29 -3.34 8.56 4.58
C PHE A 29 -3.20 8.86 3.08
N THR A 30 -3.13 7.83 2.25
CA THR A 30 -3.02 7.99 0.79
C THR A 30 -4.28 8.59 0.20
N PHE A 31 -5.46 8.17 0.69
CA PHE A 31 -6.74 8.76 0.29
C PHE A 31 -6.82 10.25 0.69
N ALA A 32 -6.51 10.58 1.94
CA ALA A 32 -6.52 11.96 2.42
C ALA A 32 -5.51 12.85 1.67
N SER A 33 -4.28 12.37 1.46
CA SER A 33 -3.27 13.11 0.69
C SER A 33 -3.68 13.30 -0.76
N THR A 34 -4.32 12.30 -1.40
CA THR A 34 -4.83 12.41 -2.77
C THR A 34 -5.94 13.46 -2.89
N LEU A 35 -6.81 13.60 -1.89
CA LEU A 35 -7.82 14.66 -1.85
C LEU A 35 -7.22 16.04 -1.54
N ALA A 36 -6.14 16.08 -0.77
CA ALA A 36 -5.43 17.30 -0.43
C ALA A 36 -4.39 17.74 -1.48
N GLN A 37 -4.24 17.02 -2.60
CA GLN A 37 -3.23 17.31 -3.62
C GLN A 37 -3.32 18.74 -4.16
N GLY A 38 -4.52 19.24 -4.49
CA GLY A 38 -4.69 20.61 -4.99
C GLY A 38 -4.16 21.68 -4.02
N PRO A 39 -4.70 21.77 -2.78
CA PRO A 39 -4.23 22.73 -1.78
C PRO A 39 -2.74 22.56 -1.43
N LEU A 40 -2.22 21.33 -1.39
CA LEU A 40 -0.80 21.06 -1.13
C LEU A 40 0.08 21.53 -2.29
N ASN A 41 -0.36 21.37 -3.53
CA ASN A 41 0.37 21.84 -4.70
C ASN A 41 0.38 23.37 -4.77
N GLU A 42 -0.73 24.04 -4.48
CA GLU A 42 -0.78 25.50 -4.38
C GLU A 42 0.16 26.02 -3.29
N PHE A 43 0.16 25.38 -2.11
CA PHE A 43 1.07 25.72 -1.03
C PHE A 43 2.54 25.50 -1.42
N ASN A 44 2.86 24.37 -2.07
CA ASN A 44 4.22 24.08 -2.55
C ASN A 44 4.68 25.09 -3.60
N ARG A 45 3.78 25.46 -4.53
CA ARG A 45 4.03 26.48 -5.56
C ARG A 45 4.34 27.84 -4.94
N ALA A 46 3.51 28.30 -4.00
CA ALA A 46 3.75 29.56 -3.29
C ALA A 46 5.09 29.54 -2.51
N ASN A 47 5.42 28.40 -1.90
CA ASN A 47 6.72 28.24 -1.22
C ASN A 47 7.89 28.31 -2.21
N LEU A 48 7.80 27.62 -3.35
CA LEU A 48 8.84 27.64 -4.38
C LEU A 48 9.06 29.03 -4.97
N GLU A 49 7.98 29.74 -5.26
CA GLU A 49 8.01 31.13 -5.73
C GLU A 49 8.66 32.05 -4.67
N SER A 50 8.47 31.77 -3.37
CA SER A 50 9.10 32.54 -2.28
C SER A 50 10.58 32.20 -2.01
N MET A 51 11.01 30.96 -2.31
CA MET A 51 12.37 30.48 -1.99
C MET A 51 13.38 30.77 -3.12
N GLN A 52 12.94 30.84 -4.38
CA GLN A 52 13.84 31.02 -5.53
C GLN A 52 13.94 32.49 -5.97
N GLY A 53 14.55 33.32 -5.13
CA GLY A 53 14.82 34.73 -5.44
C GLY A 53 15.93 35.02 -6.45
N ALA A 54 16.48 34.01 -7.15
CA ALA A 54 17.74 34.18 -7.92
C ALA A 54 17.78 33.61 -9.35
N ASN A 55 16.91 32.68 -9.76
CA ASN A 55 16.90 32.18 -11.14
C ASN A 55 15.48 31.92 -11.69
N PRO A 56 14.89 32.89 -12.42
CA PRO A 56 13.52 32.77 -12.93
C PRO A 56 13.35 31.66 -13.97
N GLU A 57 14.40 31.32 -14.72
CA GLU A 57 14.34 30.26 -15.74
C GLU A 57 14.28 28.86 -15.09
N MET A 58 15.03 28.67 -14.00
CA MET A 58 15.00 27.42 -13.22
C MET A 58 13.65 27.22 -12.52
N LEU A 59 13.08 28.31 -11.98
CA LEU A 59 11.75 28.30 -11.39
C LEU A 59 10.68 27.92 -12.43
N GLN A 60 10.74 28.52 -13.62
CA GLN A 60 9.79 28.22 -14.69
C GLN A 60 9.84 26.76 -15.13
N ARG A 61 11.05 26.19 -15.31
CA ARG A 61 11.21 24.77 -15.65
C ARG A 61 10.71 23.83 -14.54
N GLN A 62 10.89 24.19 -13.26
CA GLN A 62 10.36 23.41 -12.14
C GLN A 62 8.83 23.43 -12.07
N LEU A 63 8.22 24.59 -12.32
CA LEU A 63 6.76 24.74 -12.38
C LEU A 63 6.17 23.91 -13.53
N GLU A 64 6.75 24.01 -14.73
CA GLU A 64 6.30 23.22 -15.89
C GLU A 64 6.43 21.70 -15.63
N THR A 65 7.51 21.28 -14.97
CA THR A 65 7.69 19.89 -14.56
C THR A 65 6.61 19.46 -13.55
N GLN A 66 6.30 20.31 -12.57
CA GLN A 66 5.23 20.02 -11.61
C GLN A 66 3.86 19.92 -12.28
N ASP A 67 3.55 20.81 -13.21
CA ASP A 67 2.29 20.79 -13.96
C ASP A 67 2.15 19.48 -14.74
N ARG A 68 3.22 19.02 -15.43
CA ARG A 68 3.22 17.73 -16.15
C ARG A 68 3.08 16.53 -15.21
N LEU A 69 3.72 16.56 -14.05
CA LEU A 69 3.58 15.49 -13.04
C LEU A 69 2.17 15.48 -12.43
N GLN A 70 1.59 16.66 -12.20
CA GLN A 70 0.24 16.83 -11.69
C GLN A 70 -0.79 16.34 -12.71
N GLU A 71 -0.64 16.65 -13.99
CA GLU A 71 -1.53 16.17 -15.05
C GLU A 71 -1.58 14.64 -15.09
N ILE A 72 -0.43 13.98 -14.97
CA ILE A 72 -0.39 12.51 -14.84
C ILE A 72 -1.10 12.07 -13.56
N ALA A 73 -0.79 12.67 -12.41
CA ALA A 73 -1.40 12.28 -11.14
C ALA A 73 -2.93 12.42 -11.17
N GLU A 74 -3.45 13.51 -11.72
CA GLU A 74 -4.88 13.79 -11.89
C GLU A 74 -5.55 12.77 -12.81
N SER A 75 -4.92 12.41 -13.93
CA SER A 75 -5.45 11.40 -14.86
C SER A 75 -5.63 10.02 -14.21
N TRP A 76 -4.79 9.70 -13.22
CA TRP A 76 -4.84 8.43 -12.47
C TRP A 76 -5.55 8.54 -11.11
N GLN A 77 -5.99 9.73 -10.72
CA GLN A 77 -6.61 9.99 -9.43
C GLN A 77 -7.85 9.12 -9.18
N PRO A 78 -8.79 8.95 -10.13
CA PRO A 78 -9.98 8.12 -9.91
C PRO A 78 -9.61 6.66 -9.65
N PHE A 79 -8.63 6.13 -10.38
CA PHE A 79 -8.15 4.76 -10.21
C PHE A 79 -7.44 4.57 -8.87
N THR A 80 -6.62 5.55 -8.48
CA THR A 80 -5.91 5.56 -7.19
C THR A 80 -6.91 5.60 -6.03
N LEU A 81 -7.88 6.51 -6.06
CA LEU A 81 -8.92 6.59 -5.01
C LEU A 81 -9.75 5.31 -4.92
N THR A 82 -10.17 4.76 -6.07
CA THR A 82 -10.92 3.49 -6.10
C THR A 82 -10.11 2.35 -5.49
N HIS A 83 -8.82 2.26 -5.85
CA HIS A 83 -7.91 1.27 -5.28
C HIS A 83 -7.77 1.44 -3.76
N GLN A 84 -7.57 2.67 -3.26
CA GLN A 84 -7.43 2.91 -1.82
C GLN A 84 -8.68 2.54 -1.03
N VAL A 85 -9.87 2.80 -1.59
CA VAL A 85 -11.14 2.39 -0.96
C VAL A 85 -11.23 0.87 -0.87
N LEU A 86 -10.95 0.16 -1.97
CA LEU A 86 -10.93 -1.31 -1.98
C LEU A 86 -9.88 -1.87 -1.01
N ASN A 87 -8.70 -1.26 -0.96
CA ASN A 87 -7.62 -1.67 -0.07
C ASN A 87 -7.96 -1.45 1.40
N LEU A 88 -8.63 -0.35 1.73
CA LEU A 88 -9.15 -0.08 3.07
C LEU A 88 -10.14 -1.17 3.49
N PHE A 89 -11.13 -1.48 2.65
CA PHE A 89 -12.10 -2.53 2.97
C PHE A 89 -11.47 -3.92 3.10
N ALA A 90 -10.56 -4.28 2.19
CA ALA A 90 -9.84 -5.54 2.26
C ALA A 90 -8.97 -5.64 3.53
N SER A 91 -8.27 -4.56 3.89
CA SER A 91 -7.42 -4.48 5.08
C SER A 91 -8.23 -4.57 6.37
N LEU A 92 -9.37 -3.86 6.45
CA LEU A 92 -10.28 -3.93 7.59
C LEU A 92 -10.88 -5.34 7.71
N ALA A 93 -11.33 -5.94 6.61
CA ALA A 93 -11.87 -7.29 6.61
C ALA A 93 -10.82 -8.31 7.09
N LEU A 94 -9.57 -8.17 6.65
CA LEU A 94 -8.46 -9.03 7.09
C LEU A 94 -8.16 -8.87 8.58
N GLY A 95 -8.15 -7.63 9.08
CA GLY A 95 -7.97 -7.34 10.51
C GLY A 95 -9.09 -7.91 11.37
N ILE A 96 -10.35 -7.69 10.97
CA ILE A 96 -11.54 -8.26 11.63
C ILE A 96 -11.49 -9.78 11.61
N ALA A 97 -11.12 -10.39 10.49
CA ALA A 97 -10.95 -11.84 10.39
C ALA A 97 -9.89 -12.34 11.37
N GLY A 98 -8.75 -11.66 11.50
CA GLY A 98 -7.73 -11.96 12.50
C GLY A 98 -8.27 -11.92 13.93
N ILE A 99 -9.02 -10.87 14.29
CA ILE A 99 -9.68 -10.76 15.61
C ILE A 99 -10.66 -11.92 15.82
N LEU A 100 -11.48 -12.25 14.82
CA LEU A 100 -12.47 -13.33 14.91
C LEU A 100 -11.81 -14.71 15.02
N LEU A 101 -10.66 -14.93 14.36
CA LEU A 101 -9.84 -16.13 14.52
C LEU A 101 -9.33 -16.23 15.97
N LEU A 102 -8.88 -15.09 16.55
CA LEU A 102 -8.50 -15.03 17.97
C LEU A 102 -9.68 -15.16 18.94
N ARG A 103 -10.92 -15.03 18.49
CA ARG A 103 -12.14 -15.22 19.31
C ARG A 103 -12.87 -16.54 19.01
N TRP A 104 -12.25 -17.42 18.23
CA TRP A 104 -12.82 -18.71 17.82
C TRP A 104 -14.24 -18.62 17.23
N LYS A 105 -14.52 -17.57 16.45
CA LYS A 105 -15.85 -17.40 15.85
C LYS A 105 -16.00 -18.26 14.60
N PRO A 106 -17.14 -18.94 14.38
CA PRO A 106 -17.29 -19.91 13.29
C PRO A 106 -17.19 -19.26 11.90
N MET A 107 -17.63 -18.01 11.77
CA MET A 107 -17.50 -17.22 10.53
C MET A 107 -16.07 -16.78 10.22
N ALA A 108 -15.12 -16.89 11.17
CA ALA A 108 -13.77 -16.36 11.02
C ALA A 108 -12.99 -17.00 9.86
N LEU A 109 -13.15 -18.31 9.67
CA LEU A 109 -12.43 -19.06 8.64
C LEU A 109 -12.86 -18.62 7.23
N GLY A 110 -14.18 -18.49 7.01
CA GLY A 110 -14.72 -18.02 5.74
C GLY A 110 -14.34 -16.58 5.45
N LEU A 111 -14.49 -15.70 6.44
CA LEU A 111 -14.12 -14.29 6.31
C LEU A 111 -12.61 -14.13 6.04
N PHE A 112 -11.74 -14.87 6.72
CA PHE A 112 -10.30 -14.81 6.49
C PHE A 112 -9.94 -15.21 5.06
N VAL A 113 -10.51 -16.32 4.55
CA VAL A 113 -10.24 -16.77 3.17
C VAL A 113 -10.72 -15.74 2.16
N GLY A 114 -11.92 -15.17 2.35
CA GLY A 114 -12.45 -14.12 1.49
C GLY A 114 -11.60 -12.86 1.52
N ALA A 115 -11.25 -12.38 2.71
CA ALA A 115 -10.41 -11.19 2.89
C ALA A 115 -9.02 -11.39 2.30
N ALA A 116 -8.36 -12.52 2.57
CA ALA A 116 -7.04 -12.83 2.02
C ALA A 116 -7.06 -12.92 0.48
N ALA A 117 -8.09 -13.53 -0.10
CA ALA A 117 -8.24 -13.57 -1.56
C ALA A 117 -8.46 -12.16 -2.13
N ALA A 118 -9.34 -11.35 -1.54
CA ALA A 118 -9.56 -9.98 -1.95
C ALA A 118 -8.28 -9.13 -1.83
N SER A 119 -7.53 -9.27 -0.74
CA SER A 119 -6.25 -8.58 -0.54
C SER A 119 -5.22 -8.94 -1.61
N ILE A 120 -5.16 -10.21 -2.06
CA ILE A 120 -4.29 -10.59 -3.19
C ILE A 120 -4.66 -9.79 -4.44
N PHE A 121 -5.94 -9.76 -4.82
CA PHE A 121 -6.37 -9.02 -6.01
C PHE A 121 -6.09 -7.53 -5.89
N VAL A 122 -6.39 -6.92 -4.75
CA VAL A 122 -6.20 -5.49 -4.52
C VAL A 122 -4.71 -5.11 -4.48
N ASP A 123 -3.87 -5.90 -3.81
CA ASP A 123 -2.42 -5.64 -3.75
C ASP A 123 -1.78 -5.79 -5.15
N VAL A 124 -2.21 -6.77 -5.95
CA VAL A 124 -1.71 -6.95 -7.33
C VAL A 124 -2.13 -5.79 -8.24
N ILE A 125 -3.41 -5.40 -8.23
CA ILE A 125 -3.91 -4.25 -9.02
C ILE A 125 -3.18 -2.97 -8.62
N GLY A 126 -3.02 -2.72 -7.31
CA GLY A 126 -2.30 -1.57 -6.80
C GLY A 126 -0.84 -1.52 -7.24
N THR A 127 -0.17 -2.68 -7.25
CA THR A 127 1.22 -2.78 -7.70
C THR A 127 1.35 -2.48 -9.20
N VAL A 128 0.45 -3.02 -10.02
CA VAL A 128 0.41 -2.73 -11.46
C VAL A 128 0.16 -1.24 -11.71
N LEU A 129 -0.84 -0.66 -11.03
CA LEU A 129 -1.14 0.76 -11.11
C LEU A 129 0.07 1.63 -10.73
N GLY A 130 0.72 1.32 -9.61
CA GLY A 130 1.92 2.03 -9.15
C GLY A 130 3.07 1.96 -10.15
N ILE A 131 3.32 0.78 -10.74
CA ILE A 131 4.36 0.61 -11.78
C ILE A 131 4.03 1.46 -13.01
N VAL A 132 2.78 1.44 -13.48
CA VAL A 132 2.37 2.21 -14.67
C VAL A 132 2.55 3.70 -14.44
N VAL A 133 2.05 4.24 -13.32
CA VAL A 133 2.20 5.65 -12.97
C VAL A 133 3.68 6.03 -12.84
N GLN A 134 4.48 5.19 -12.18
CA GLN A 134 5.91 5.43 -12.01
C GLN A 134 6.66 5.44 -13.35
N LEU A 135 6.30 4.56 -14.29
CA LEU A 135 6.88 4.53 -15.64
C LEU A 135 6.52 5.78 -16.46
N GLN A 136 5.32 6.36 -16.26
CA GLN A 136 4.91 7.61 -16.92
C GLN A 136 5.60 8.84 -16.32
N MET A 137 5.84 8.86 -15.01
CA MET A 137 6.54 9.96 -14.33
C MET A 137 8.06 9.95 -14.55
N LYS A 138 8.65 8.76 -14.78
CA LYS A 138 10.10 8.59 -14.98
C LYS A 138 10.73 9.48 -16.06
N PRO A 139 10.19 9.63 -17.29
CA PRO A 139 10.77 10.51 -18.30
C PRO A 139 10.80 11.98 -17.86
N ILE A 140 9.72 12.47 -17.24
CA ILE A 140 9.62 13.86 -16.75
C ILE A 140 10.67 14.10 -15.65
N MET A 141 10.81 13.17 -14.72
CA MET A 141 11.82 13.26 -13.66
C MET A 141 13.26 13.20 -14.21
N ARG A 142 13.50 12.45 -15.29
CA ARG A 142 14.81 12.42 -15.96
C ARG A 142 15.13 13.76 -16.64
N GLU A 143 14.16 14.36 -17.32
CA GLU A 143 14.31 15.69 -17.94
C GLU A 143 14.64 16.76 -16.88
N MET A 144 13.93 16.74 -15.75
CA MET A 144 14.20 17.64 -14.62
C MET A 144 15.62 17.47 -14.07
N MET A 145 16.07 16.21 -13.88
CA MET A 145 17.42 15.92 -13.38
C MET A 145 18.51 16.31 -14.38
N ALA A 146 18.28 16.12 -15.68
CA ALA A 146 19.20 16.56 -16.72
C ALA A 146 19.33 18.11 -16.73
N GLY A 147 18.21 18.83 -16.66
CA GLY A 147 18.23 20.30 -16.58
C GLY A 147 18.89 20.82 -15.29
N ALA A 148 18.74 20.11 -14.16
CA ALA A 148 19.44 20.44 -12.93
C ALA A 148 20.95 20.15 -13.01
N ALA A 149 21.35 19.08 -13.70
CA ALA A 149 22.75 18.73 -13.93
C ALA A 149 23.47 19.76 -14.81
N GLU A 150 22.79 20.28 -15.83
CA GLU A 150 23.29 21.38 -16.66
C GLU A 150 23.49 22.67 -15.86
N ALA A 151 22.60 22.95 -14.89
CA ALA A 151 22.70 24.12 -14.02
C ALA A 151 23.79 24.02 -12.93
N ALA A 152 24.23 22.80 -12.58
CA ALA A 152 25.23 22.54 -11.55
C ALA A 152 26.18 21.38 -11.94
N PRO A 153 27.11 21.60 -12.88
CA PRO A 153 28.05 20.58 -13.35
C PRO A 153 28.95 20.08 -12.20
N GLY A 154 28.91 18.77 -11.93
CA GLY A 154 29.63 18.10 -10.84
C GLY A 154 28.74 17.51 -9.74
N MET A 155 27.56 18.10 -9.47
CA MET A 155 26.52 17.47 -8.64
C MET A 155 25.53 16.65 -9.48
N GLY A 156 25.28 17.06 -10.72
CA GLY A 156 24.30 16.47 -11.63
C GLY A 156 24.42 14.97 -11.87
N ASP A 157 25.62 14.48 -12.22
CA ASP A 157 25.83 13.06 -12.51
C ASP A 157 25.63 12.16 -11.28
N THR A 158 26.04 12.66 -10.11
CA THR A 158 25.88 11.95 -8.84
C THR A 158 24.41 11.95 -8.40
N MET A 159 23.71 13.07 -8.53
CA MET A 159 22.29 13.17 -8.20
C MET A 159 21.41 12.34 -9.14
N GLY A 160 21.73 12.31 -10.44
CA GLY A 160 21.04 11.49 -11.43
C GLY A 160 21.21 9.98 -11.16
N ALA A 161 22.45 9.53 -10.92
CA ALA A 161 22.72 8.13 -10.59
C ALA A 161 22.06 7.69 -9.27
N VAL A 162 22.09 8.54 -8.24
CA VAL A 162 21.41 8.27 -6.97
C VAL A 162 19.89 8.22 -7.16
N GLY A 163 19.30 9.15 -7.92
CA GLY A 163 17.87 9.17 -8.20
C GLY A 163 17.38 7.92 -8.92
N GLU A 164 18.11 7.45 -9.94
CA GLU A 164 17.77 6.21 -10.64
C GLU A 164 17.96 4.96 -9.78
N ALA A 165 19.01 4.92 -8.96
CA ALA A 165 19.25 3.84 -8.01
C ALA A 165 18.12 3.78 -6.96
N SER A 166 17.72 4.92 -6.39
CA SER A 166 16.63 5.00 -5.42
C SER A 166 15.29 4.55 -6.01
N ALA A 167 14.96 4.98 -7.23
CA ALA A 167 13.74 4.53 -7.90
C ALA A 167 13.74 3.01 -8.13
N SER A 168 14.89 2.45 -8.53
CA SER A 168 15.06 1.01 -8.78
C SER A 168 14.96 0.20 -7.49
N VAL A 169 15.62 0.65 -6.41
CA VAL A 169 15.51 0.03 -5.08
C VAL A 169 14.08 0.08 -4.58
N GLY A 170 13.38 1.20 -4.77
CA GLY A 170 11.97 1.35 -4.42
C GLY A 170 11.08 0.33 -5.13
N MET A 171 11.24 0.17 -6.45
CA MET A 171 10.50 -0.85 -7.22
C MET A 171 10.80 -2.27 -6.75
N CYS A 172 12.07 -2.61 -6.52
CA CYS A 172 12.47 -3.93 -6.03
C CYS A 172 11.90 -4.22 -4.63
N MET A 173 11.93 -3.24 -3.73
CA MET A 173 11.38 -3.37 -2.39
C MET A 173 9.85 -3.53 -2.44
N GLY A 174 9.16 -2.78 -3.30
CA GLY A 174 7.72 -2.92 -3.53
C GLY A 174 7.34 -4.32 -4.03
N ALA A 175 8.07 -4.83 -5.02
CA ALA A 175 7.87 -6.18 -5.56
C ALA A 175 8.13 -7.26 -4.49
N LEU A 176 9.22 -7.15 -3.73
CA LEU A 176 9.52 -8.06 -2.63
C LEU A 176 8.40 -8.06 -1.58
N PHE A 177 7.91 -6.87 -1.20
CA PHE A 177 6.85 -6.75 -0.21
C PHE A 177 5.53 -7.36 -0.69
N LEU A 178 5.19 -7.21 -1.99
CA LEU A 178 4.06 -7.89 -2.60
C LEU A 178 4.21 -9.42 -2.50
N VAL A 179 5.37 -9.96 -2.86
CA VAL A 179 5.64 -11.41 -2.79
C VAL A 179 5.47 -11.93 -1.35
N VAL A 180 6.00 -11.22 -0.37
CA VAL A 180 5.88 -11.58 1.05
C VAL A 180 4.42 -11.58 1.51
N LYS A 181 3.64 -10.55 1.16
CA LYS A 181 2.21 -10.47 1.47
C LYS A 181 1.42 -11.61 0.83
N VAL A 182 1.63 -11.87 -0.46
CA VAL A 182 0.96 -12.95 -1.19
C VAL A 182 1.30 -14.31 -0.57
N ALA A 183 2.58 -14.55 -0.27
CA ALA A 183 3.01 -15.77 0.40
C ALA A 183 2.31 -15.94 1.76
N TYR A 184 2.19 -14.86 2.54
CA TYR A 184 1.45 -14.86 3.79
C TYR A 184 -0.05 -15.17 3.60
N TYR A 185 -0.72 -14.54 2.64
CA TYR A 185 -2.14 -14.79 2.38
C TYR A 185 -2.39 -16.24 1.99
N VAL A 186 -1.57 -16.80 1.09
CA VAL A 186 -1.65 -18.20 0.66
C VAL A 186 -1.39 -19.14 1.83
N TRP A 187 -0.33 -18.90 2.61
CA TRP A 187 -0.01 -19.70 3.80
C TRP A 187 -1.14 -19.67 4.83
N GLY A 188 -1.69 -18.47 5.11
CA GLY A 188 -2.82 -18.29 6.00
C GLY A 188 -4.03 -19.10 5.55
N ILE A 189 -4.38 -19.04 4.25
CA ILE A 189 -5.48 -19.81 3.66
C ILE A 189 -5.24 -21.32 3.85
N VAL A 190 -4.03 -21.80 3.59
CA VAL A 190 -3.68 -23.21 3.78
C VAL A 190 -3.84 -23.61 5.25
N VAL A 191 -3.36 -22.80 6.20
CA VAL A 191 -3.48 -23.07 7.64
C VAL A 191 -4.93 -23.14 8.10
N VAL A 192 -5.78 -22.17 7.75
CA VAL A 192 -7.18 -22.14 8.19
C VAL A 192 -8.05 -23.21 7.51
N ARG A 193 -7.60 -23.74 6.37
CA ARG A 193 -8.27 -24.84 5.65
C ARG A 193 -7.90 -26.22 6.17
N LYS A 194 -6.87 -26.38 7.00
CA LYS A 194 -6.53 -27.68 7.60
C LYS A 194 -7.71 -28.23 8.40
N ASP A 195 -8.02 -29.51 8.20
CA ASP A 195 -9.16 -30.16 8.87
C ASP A 195 -9.05 -30.11 10.39
N ALA A 196 -7.82 -30.23 10.92
CA ALA A 196 -7.52 -30.08 12.34
C ALA A 196 -7.88 -28.70 12.90
N ILE A 197 -7.85 -27.64 12.09
CA ILE A 197 -8.28 -26.29 12.53
C ILE A 197 -9.79 -26.16 12.40
N ARG A 198 -10.36 -26.63 11.28
CA ARG A 198 -11.81 -26.59 11.05
C ARG A 198 -12.59 -27.33 12.13
N SER A 199 -12.11 -28.51 12.55
CA SER A 199 -12.74 -29.30 13.61
C SER A 199 -12.74 -28.58 14.96
N LEU A 200 -11.71 -27.77 15.26
CA LEU A 200 -11.67 -26.95 16.50
C LEU A 200 -12.75 -25.87 16.51
N PHE A 201 -12.99 -25.21 15.38
CA PHE A 201 -14.06 -24.21 15.27
C PHE A 201 -15.44 -24.87 15.30
N ALA A 202 -15.60 -26.04 14.66
CA ALA A 202 -16.85 -26.81 14.70
C ALA A 202 -17.18 -27.31 16.11
N ALA A 203 -16.18 -27.70 16.90
CA ALA A 203 -16.36 -28.14 18.29
C ALA A 203 -16.79 -27.00 19.23
N GLN A 204 -16.45 -25.75 18.91
CA GLN A 204 -16.81 -24.59 19.74
C GLN A 204 -18.17 -23.96 19.39
N SER A 205 -18.72 -24.23 18.20
CA SER A 205 -20.04 -23.75 17.79
C SER A 205 -21.19 -24.24 18.70
N PRO A 206 -21.30 -25.54 19.06
CA PRO A 206 -22.35 -26.05 19.96
C PRO A 206 -22.22 -25.56 21.41
N ALA A 207 -20.99 -25.35 21.88
CA ALA A 207 -20.71 -24.91 23.25
C ALA A 207 -21.08 -23.44 23.49
N GLN A 208 -21.01 -22.59 22.45
CA GLN A 208 -21.43 -21.18 22.55
C GLN A 208 -22.95 -21.00 22.52
N SER A 209 -23.70 -21.91 21.90
CA SER A 209 -25.17 -21.87 21.89
C SER A 209 -25.84 -22.39 23.17
N ALA A 210 -25.11 -23.14 24.01
CA ALA A 210 -25.62 -23.68 25.27
C ALA A 210 -25.32 -22.78 26.50
N GLY A 211 -24.59 -21.69 26.29
CA GLY A 211 -24.20 -20.73 27.34
C GLY A 211 -24.75 -19.31 27.11
N GLN A 212 -25.70 -19.14 26.19
CA GLN A 212 -26.58 -17.97 26.06
C GLN A 212 -27.97 -18.35 26.55
#